data_AF-A0A6P7HA97-F1
#
_entry.id   AF-A0A6P7HA97-F1
#
_cell.length_a   1.000
_cell.length_b   1.000
_cell.length_c   1.000
_cell.angle_alpha   90.00
_cell.angle_beta   90.00
_cell.angle_gamma   90.00
#
_symmetry.space_group_name_H-M   'P 1'
#
loop_
_entity.id
_entity.type
_entity.pdbx_description
1 polymer ?
#
loop_
_entity_poly.entity_id
_entity_poly.type
_entity_poly.pdbx_seq_one_letter_code
_entity_poly.pdbx_strand_id
1 'polypeptide(L)'
;MFSSSSRNSLFSPWSSMEQSDCEALDISTKVQLHGVLWKRPFGRPSAKWSRRFFIIKDSFLLYYAESEKRNFETNRYFNIHPKGVIPLGGCVVSANEDMGMPFAIVVNLEDFSGTIVLASESEEERDQWMEMLQESGKVTWKNAQLGEAMIESLEAQGLQLAKEKQEYLDKLMEETEELSHQRAQREELERLNQILEEEKMKYEEVVLELKAEQEQIKLDLDGTAQSLKSVEREKEELSSLTTTLQKSIEELSQEKQRTLELLGVKEKTEAKEEDEEEEGSEPACRESEDGGELGDMDLVQDLKHIEEQMRLLLREKELAEEKLRENEQRAKDLQHEREYYSSQACTLQQSLSQLTADKQQTEAELKAEMESRVELEKKLKDAEEVLQDLERGLNTLERTKERDEQMRGDVTHLKKFFEECICAAEIEAKLPAIMKNAVYLHRAAARRIKSCRIQRRASRRHWLKHSKSFAVPSADGGSMQELRETAWRLTSDSTFRESVYKIIARKDAMHKTEG
;
A
#
# COMPACT_ATOMS: atom_id res chain seq x y z
N MET A 1 -32.31 16.50 -11.37
CA MET A 1 -32.49 17.32 -12.59
C MET A 1 -31.12 17.58 -13.18
N PHE A 2 -30.69 16.77 -14.14
CA PHE A 2 -29.58 17.09 -15.03
C PHE A 2 -29.90 16.43 -16.38
N SER A 3 -30.17 17.27 -17.37
CA SER A 3 -30.38 16.91 -18.76
C SER A 3 -29.02 16.65 -19.42
N SER A 4 -28.90 15.61 -20.23
CA SER A 4 -27.85 15.55 -21.25
C SER A 4 -28.36 14.84 -22.50
N SER A 5 -28.14 15.55 -23.59
CA SER A 5 -28.69 15.35 -24.92
C SER A 5 -27.96 14.22 -25.65
N SER A 6 -28.69 13.17 -26.03
CA SER A 6 -28.20 12.18 -26.98
C SER A 6 -28.14 12.80 -28.38
N ARG A 7 -26.93 12.94 -28.92
CA ARG A 7 -26.68 13.31 -30.32
C ARG A 7 -26.86 12.08 -31.21
N ASN A 8 -27.62 12.29 -32.28
CA ASN A 8 -27.94 11.35 -33.34
C ASN A 8 -26.69 10.68 -33.95
N SER A 9 -26.69 9.35 -34.02
CA SER A 9 -25.86 8.58 -34.93
C SER A 9 -26.46 8.65 -36.34
N LEU A 10 -25.90 9.50 -37.18
CA LEU A 10 -26.15 9.46 -38.63
C LEU A 10 -25.23 8.41 -39.24
N PHE A 11 -25.75 7.19 -39.37
CA PHE A 11 -25.23 6.22 -40.32
C PHE A 11 -25.36 6.82 -41.73
N SER A 12 -24.23 7.03 -42.40
CA SER A 12 -24.18 7.34 -43.83
C SER A 12 -24.55 6.07 -44.62
N PRO A 13 -25.61 6.07 -45.45
CA PRO A 13 -25.85 4.98 -46.38
C PRO A 13 -24.81 5.06 -47.51
N TRP A 14 -24.05 4.00 -47.71
CA TRP A 14 -23.29 3.79 -48.95
C TRP A 14 -24.25 3.90 -50.14
N SER A 15 -24.18 5.01 -50.85
CA SER A 15 -24.80 5.21 -52.16
C SER A 15 -23.67 5.52 -53.13
N SER A 16 -23.06 4.48 -53.69
CA SER A 16 -22.10 4.62 -54.80
C SER A 16 -21.75 3.27 -55.42
N MET A 17 -22.73 2.49 -55.90
CA MET A 17 -22.43 1.47 -56.92
C MET A 17 -23.64 0.88 -57.66
N GLU A 18 -24.69 1.66 -57.93
CA GLU A 18 -25.78 1.20 -58.81
C GLU A 18 -26.29 2.36 -59.66
N GLN A 19 -25.45 2.81 -60.59
CA GLN A 19 -25.86 3.65 -61.71
C GLN A 19 -24.70 3.73 -62.70
N SER A 20 -24.71 2.85 -63.70
CA SER A 20 -24.16 3.00 -65.07
C SER A 20 -23.92 1.62 -65.73
N ASP A 21 -24.95 0.80 -65.92
CA ASP A 21 -24.87 -0.44 -66.71
C ASP A 21 -25.86 -0.44 -67.91
N CYS A 22 -26.21 0.75 -68.41
CA CYS A 22 -27.14 0.88 -69.56
C CYS A 22 -26.67 1.85 -70.65
N GLU A 23 -25.41 2.29 -70.65
CA GLU A 23 -24.87 3.07 -71.76
C GLU A 23 -23.83 2.28 -72.56
N ALA A 24 -24.12 2.13 -73.85
CA ALA A 24 -23.19 1.77 -74.92
C ALA A 24 -22.77 0.29 -75.04
N LEU A 25 -23.73 -0.61 -75.29
CA LEU A 25 -23.54 -1.59 -76.38
C LEU A 25 -23.63 -0.85 -77.73
N ASP A 26 -22.74 0.11 -77.93
CA ASP A 26 -22.54 0.74 -79.22
C ASP A 26 -21.76 -0.27 -80.07
N ILE A 27 -22.48 -1.27 -80.61
CA ILE A 27 -22.00 -2.15 -81.69
C ILE A 27 -21.94 -1.31 -82.97
N SER A 28 -21.28 -0.16 -82.90
CA SER A 28 -20.73 0.54 -84.05
C SER A 28 -19.85 -0.48 -84.78
N THR A 29 -20.28 -0.90 -85.96
CA THR A 29 -19.62 -1.89 -86.81
C THR A 29 -18.33 -1.29 -87.38
N LYS A 30 -17.32 -1.10 -86.52
CA LYS A 30 -15.95 -0.76 -86.93
C LYS A 30 -15.28 -1.99 -87.52
N VAL A 31 -15.78 -2.41 -88.68
CA VAL A 31 -15.14 -3.42 -89.51
C VAL A 31 -13.85 -2.82 -90.06
N GLN A 32 -12.75 -3.52 -89.85
CA GLN A 32 -11.41 -3.08 -90.26
C GLN A 32 -11.22 -3.26 -91.77
N LEU A 33 -11.68 -4.37 -92.33
CA LEU A 33 -11.62 -4.66 -93.76
C LEU A 33 -12.73 -5.64 -94.18
N HIS A 34 -13.28 -5.51 -95.38
CA HIS A 34 -14.24 -6.47 -95.93
C HIS A 34 -14.09 -6.63 -97.44
N GLY A 35 -14.42 -7.81 -97.98
CA GLY A 35 -14.24 -8.09 -99.41
C GLY A 35 -14.47 -9.56 -99.76
N VAL A 36 -14.46 -9.88 -101.05
CA VAL A 36 -14.64 -11.27 -101.51
C VAL A 36 -13.27 -11.82 -101.85
N LEU A 37 -12.92 -12.95 -101.24
CA LEU A 37 -11.68 -13.66 -101.52
C LEU A 37 -11.98 -15.09 -101.96
N TRP A 38 -11.03 -15.65 -102.70
CA TRP A 38 -11.03 -17.06 -103.04
C TRP A 38 -10.48 -17.85 -101.86
N LYS A 39 -11.25 -18.80 -101.35
CA LYS A 39 -10.87 -19.67 -100.23
C LYS A 39 -10.69 -21.10 -100.70
N ARG A 40 -9.57 -21.72 -100.33
CA ARG A 40 -9.36 -23.17 -100.43
C ARG A 40 -10.03 -23.90 -99.25
N PRO A 41 -10.67 -25.07 -99.47
CA PRO A 41 -11.31 -25.83 -98.39
C PRO A 41 -10.29 -26.26 -97.32
N PHE A 42 -10.72 -26.15 -96.06
CA PHE A 42 -9.92 -26.46 -94.88
C PHE A 42 -9.82 -27.98 -94.66
N GLY A 43 -8.64 -28.48 -94.27
CA GLY A 43 -8.44 -29.87 -93.80
C GLY A 43 -8.24 -30.96 -94.87
N ARG A 44 -8.36 -30.67 -96.19
CA ARG A 44 -7.97 -31.60 -97.26
C ARG A 44 -7.31 -30.84 -98.42
N PRO A 45 -6.20 -31.33 -99.00
CA PRO A 45 -5.55 -30.72 -100.17
C PRO A 45 -6.42 -30.95 -101.42
N SER A 46 -7.52 -30.23 -101.55
CA SER A 46 -8.35 -30.16 -102.75
C SER A 46 -7.96 -28.94 -103.56
N ALA A 47 -7.95 -29.07 -104.89
CA ALA A 47 -7.67 -27.96 -105.82
C ALA A 47 -8.89 -27.07 -106.11
N LYS A 48 -10.04 -27.33 -105.46
CA LYS A 48 -11.28 -26.57 -105.69
C LYS A 48 -11.30 -25.29 -104.85
N TRP A 49 -11.30 -24.14 -105.52
CA TRP A 49 -11.44 -22.82 -104.91
C TRP A 49 -12.91 -22.41 -104.80
N SER A 50 -13.27 -21.69 -103.74
CA SER A 50 -14.62 -21.16 -103.54
C SER A 50 -14.60 -19.69 -103.15
N ARG A 51 -15.43 -18.87 -103.79
CA ARG A 51 -15.59 -17.46 -103.42
C ARG A 51 -16.40 -17.35 -102.14
N ARG A 52 -15.89 -16.56 -101.19
CA ARG A 52 -16.54 -16.26 -99.91
C ARG A 52 -16.36 -14.79 -99.60
N PHE A 53 -17.37 -14.21 -98.95
CA PHE A 53 -17.30 -12.84 -98.46
C PHE A 53 -16.64 -12.87 -97.08
N PHE A 54 -15.57 -12.11 -96.91
CA PHE A 54 -14.77 -12.02 -95.69
C PHE A 54 -14.90 -10.66 -95.04
N ILE A 55 -14.87 -10.66 -93.71
CA ILE A 55 -14.91 -9.47 -92.86
C ILE A 55 -13.84 -9.65 -91.78
N ILE A 56 -12.95 -8.66 -91.64
CA ILE A 56 -12.05 -8.52 -90.50
C ILE A 56 -12.71 -7.57 -89.51
N LYS A 57 -13.00 -8.08 -88.32
CA LYS A 57 -13.47 -7.27 -87.21
C LYS A 57 -12.64 -7.60 -85.97
N ASP A 58 -12.05 -6.58 -85.38
CA ASP A 58 -11.17 -6.65 -84.22
C ASP A 58 -9.96 -7.58 -84.45
N SER A 59 -10.10 -8.85 -84.10
CA SER A 59 -9.08 -9.88 -84.28
C SER A 59 -9.62 -11.19 -84.83
N PHE A 60 -10.76 -11.11 -85.50
CA PHE A 60 -11.41 -12.27 -86.09
C PHE A 60 -11.64 -12.03 -87.58
N LEU A 61 -11.27 -13.03 -88.38
CA LEU A 61 -11.63 -13.12 -89.78
C LEU A 61 -12.89 -13.99 -89.89
N LEU A 62 -13.99 -13.33 -90.25
CA LEU A 62 -15.32 -13.92 -90.41
C LEU A 62 -15.54 -14.17 -91.90
N TYR A 63 -16.09 -15.32 -92.27
CA TYR A 63 -16.48 -15.57 -93.66
C TYR A 63 -17.92 -16.04 -93.83
N TYR A 64 -18.54 -15.58 -94.92
CA TYR A 64 -19.95 -15.73 -95.25
C TYR A 64 -20.14 -16.29 -96.66
N ALA A 65 -21.39 -16.56 -97.03
CA ALA A 65 -21.72 -16.79 -98.44
C ALA A 65 -21.48 -15.51 -99.24
N GLU A 66 -21.08 -15.63 -100.52
CA GLU A 66 -20.86 -14.47 -101.39
C GLU A 66 -22.12 -13.59 -101.53
N SER A 67 -23.32 -14.18 -101.45
CA SER A 67 -24.60 -13.47 -101.46
C SER A 67 -24.77 -12.47 -100.31
N GLU A 68 -24.07 -12.65 -99.19
CA GLU A 68 -24.15 -11.77 -98.02
C GLU A 68 -23.44 -10.43 -98.25
N LYS A 69 -22.53 -10.33 -99.24
CA LYS A 69 -21.84 -9.08 -99.58
C LYS A 69 -22.83 -7.95 -99.86
N ARG A 70 -23.83 -8.22 -100.71
CA ARG A 70 -24.85 -7.23 -101.10
C ARG A 70 -25.69 -6.76 -99.91
N ASN A 71 -25.97 -7.67 -98.98
CA ASN A 71 -26.75 -7.35 -97.78
C ASN A 71 -25.92 -6.48 -96.81
N PHE A 72 -24.64 -6.78 -96.65
CA PHE A 72 -23.72 -6.00 -95.83
C PHE A 72 -23.51 -4.57 -96.37
N GLU A 73 -23.31 -4.41 -97.67
CA GLU A 73 -23.15 -3.10 -98.32
C GLU A 73 -24.43 -2.25 -98.23
N THR A 74 -25.61 -2.87 -98.30
CA THR A 74 -26.90 -2.16 -98.25
C THR A 74 -27.26 -1.73 -96.85
N ASN A 75 -27.04 -2.58 -95.85
CA ASN A 75 -27.59 -2.36 -94.51
C ASN A 75 -26.55 -2.04 -93.42
N ARG A 76 -25.26 -2.15 -93.71
CA ARG A 76 -24.12 -1.90 -92.78
C ARG A 76 -24.13 -2.71 -91.47
N TYR A 77 -25.01 -3.71 -91.35
CA TYR A 77 -24.94 -4.77 -90.35
C TYR A 77 -24.48 -6.07 -91.02
N PHE A 78 -23.64 -6.85 -90.33
CA PHE A 78 -23.26 -8.20 -90.78
C PHE A 78 -24.06 -9.25 -90.00
N ASN A 79 -24.26 -10.42 -90.62
CA ASN A 79 -24.97 -11.53 -90.00
C ASN A 79 -24.17 -12.08 -88.79
N ILE A 80 -24.83 -12.23 -87.64
CA ILE A 80 -24.23 -12.75 -86.41
C ILE A 80 -23.81 -14.23 -86.50
N HIS A 81 -24.20 -14.94 -87.56
CA HIS A 81 -23.88 -16.34 -87.80
C HIS A 81 -22.98 -16.52 -89.05
N PRO A 82 -21.66 -16.32 -88.93
CA PRO A 82 -20.72 -16.60 -90.00
C PRO A 82 -20.64 -18.11 -90.33
N LYS A 83 -20.24 -18.43 -91.56
CA LYS A 83 -19.95 -19.83 -91.97
C LYS A 83 -18.66 -20.36 -91.35
N GLY A 84 -17.84 -19.47 -90.81
CA GLY A 84 -16.71 -19.80 -89.97
C GLY A 84 -16.04 -18.54 -89.45
N VAL A 85 -15.39 -18.70 -88.30
CA VAL A 85 -14.65 -17.68 -87.58
C VAL A 85 -13.22 -18.16 -87.47
N ILE A 86 -12.27 -17.30 -87.84
CA ILE A 86 -10.85 -17.59 -87.75
C ILE A 86 -10.24 -16.56 -86.79
N PRO A 87 -9.71 -16.98 -85.63
CA PRO A 87 -8.98 -16.07 -84.74
C PRO A 87 -7.67 -15.67 -85.43
N LEU A 88 -7.34 -14.37 -85.42
CA LEU A 88 -6.12 -13.83 -86.03
C LEU A 88 -4.98 -13.64 -85.02
N GLY A 89 -5.23 -13.91 -83.73
CA GLY A 89 -4.19 -13.91 -82.71
C GLY A 89 -3.12 -14.95 -83.03
N GLY A 90 -1.85 -14.53 -83.03
CA GLY A 90 -0.71 -15.43 -83.29
C GLY A 90 -0.63 -15.97 -84.73
N CYS A 91 -1.35 -15.38 -85.70
CA CYS A 91 -1.26 -15.83 -87.09
C CYS A 91 -0.03 -15.28 -87.82
N VAL A 92 0.62 -16.14 -88.62
CA VAL A 92 1.70 -15.75 -89.53
C VAL A 92 1.14 -15.69 -90.95
N VAL A 93 1.12 -14.48 -91.52
CA VAL A 93 0.59 -14.23 -92.87
C VAL A 93 1.76 -14.10 -93.85
N SER A 94 1.75 -14.89 -94.93
CA SER A 94 2.79 -14.89 -95.97
C SER A 94 2.19 -14.91 -97.38
N ALA A 95 2.87 -14.27 -98.35
CA ALA A 95 2.53 -14.39 -99.77
C ALA A 95 3.06 -15.72 -100.30
N ASN A 96 2.27 -16.45 -101.09
CA ASN A 96 2.74 -17.65 -101.77
C ASN A 96 2.08 -17.77 -103.14
N GLU A 97 2.89 -17.68 -104.20
CA GLU A 97 2.41 -17.69 -105.60
C GLU A 97 2.32 -19.11 -106.18
N ASP A 98 2.94 -20.10 -105.54
CA ASP A 98 3.08 -21.47 -106.05
C ASP A 98 1.84 -22.36 -105.83
N MET A 99 0.73 -21.78 -105.35
CA MET A 99 -0.47 -22.51 -104.92
C MET A 99 -1.62 -22.53 -105.94
N GLY A 100 -1.33 -22.22 -107.21
CA GLY A 100 -2.24 -22.41 -108.35
C GLY A 100 -3.24 -21.28 -108.61
N MET A 101 -3.16 -20.17 -107.89
CA MET A 101 -3.87 -18.90 -108.16
C MET A 101 -2.88 -17.73 -107.98
N PRO A 102 -2.90 -16.70 -108.84
CA PRO A 102 -2.08 -15.50 -108.62
C PRO A 102 -2.53 -14.78 -107.34
N PHE A 103 -1.61 -14.10 -106.67
CA PHE A 103 -1.87 -13.29 -105.47
C PHE A 103 -2.44 -14.07 -104.27
N ALA A 104 -1.92 -15.27 -104.01
CA ALA A 104 -2.34 -16.08 -102.87
C ALA A 104 -1.70 -15.62 -101.54
N ILE A 105 -2.52 -15.63 -100.49
CA ILE A 105 -2.20 -15.30 -99.10
C ILE A 105 -2.34 -16.57 -98.28
N VAL A 106 -1.29 -16.93 -97.55
CA VAL A 106 -1.25 -18.08 -96.66
C VAL A 106 -1.26 -17.57 -95.22
N VAL A 107 -2.34 -17.89 -94.50
CA VAL A 107 -2.49 -17.59 -93.07
C VAL A 107 -2.24 -18.89 -92.31
N ASN A 108 -1.12 -18.94 -91.59
CA ASN A 108 -0.76 -20.04 -90.70
C ASN A 108 -1.13 -19.67 -89.27
N LEU A 109 -1.73 -20.61 -88.55
CA LEU A 109 -2.10 -20.47 -87.15
C LEU A 109 -1.20 -21.43 -86.36
N GLU A 110 -0.40 -20.93 -85.42
CA GLU A 110 0.54 -21.78 -84.66
C GLU A 110 -0.18 -22.75 -83.72
N ASP A 111 -1.31 -22.34 -83.12
CA ASP A 111 -2.03 -23.13 -82.12
C ASP A 111 -3.09 -24.09 -82.72
N PHE A 112 -3.39 -23.98 -84.01
CA PHE A 112 -4.34 -24.84 -84.73
C PHE A 112 -3.69 -25.39 -86.00
N SER A 113 -3.69 -26.71 -86.17
CA SER A 113 -3.13 -27.40 -87.36
C SER A 113 -3.99 -27.14 -88.61
N GLY A 114 -3.92 -25.94 -89.16
CA GLY A 114 -4.75 -25.53 -90.29
C GLY A 114 -4.22 -24.30 -91.00
N THR A 115 -3.43 -24.52 -92.05
CA THR A 115 -3.07 -23.47 -93.01
C THR A 115 -4.29 -23.07 -93.83
N ILE A 116 -4.63 -21.79 -93.80
CA ILE A 116 -5.70 -21.21 -94.61
C ILE A 116 -5.07 -20.51 -95.80
N VAL A 117 -5.50 -20.90 -97.00
CA VAL A 117 -5.04 -20.29 -98.24
C VAL A 117 -6.19 -19.47 -98.84
N LEU A 118 -5.93 -18.18 -98.97
CA LEU A 118 -6.80 -17.20 -99.60
C LEU A 118 -6.14 -16.70 -100.89
N ALA A 119 -6.90 -16.15 -101.82
CA ALA A 119 -6.35 -15.42 -102.96
C ALA A 119 -7.23 -14.20 -103.30
N SER A 120 -6.58 -13.09 -103.61
CA SER A 120 -7.21 -11.84 -104.06
C SER A 120 -7.25 -11.76 -105.60
N GLU A 121 -7.90 -10.73 -106.14
CA GLU A 121 -7.98 -10.50 -107.59
C GLU A 121 -6.84 -9.62 -108.09
N SER A 122 -6.20 -8.84 -107.20
CA SER A 122 -5.05 -7.98 -107.50
C SER A 122 -3.95 -8.08 -106.44
N GLU A 123 -2.76 -7.62 -106.81
CA GLU A 123 -1.61 -7.51 -105.91
C GLU A 123 -1.85 -6.47 -104.80
N GLU A 124 -2.45 -5.34 -105.14
CA GLU A 124 -2.76 -4.27 -104.17
C GLU A 124 -3.75 -4.75 -103.10
N GLU A 125 -4.78 -5.51 -103.50
CA GLU A 125 -5.71 -6.14 -102.55
C GLU A 125 -5.01 -7.19 -101.68
N ARG A 126 -4.08 -7.97 -102.25
CA ARG A 126 -3.31 -8.97 -101.49
C ARG A 126 -2.59 -8.31 -100.32
N ASP A 127 -1.87 -7.24 -100.61
CA ASP A 127 -1.02 -6.55 -99.64
C ASP A 127 -1.86 -5.83 -98.60
N GLN A 128 -2.98 -5.20 -98.99
CA GLN A 128 -3.93 -4.61 -98.06
C GLN A 128 -4.55 -5.65 -97.10
N TRP A 129 -4.97 -6.81 -97.62
CA TRP A 129 -5.48 -7.90 -96.78
C TRP A 129 -4.39 -8.45 -95.85
N MET A 130 -3.16 -8.59 -96.34
CA MET A 130 -2.03 -9.07 -95.55
C MET A 130 -1.70 -8.13 -94.39
N GLU A 131 -1.61 -6.83 -94.65
CA GLU A 131 -1.33 -5.81 -93.65
C GLU A 131 -2.41 -5.81 -92.55
N MET A 132 -3.68 -5.76 -92.94
CA MET A 132 -4.79 -5.75 -92.00
C MET A 132 -4.89 -7.03 -91.18
N LEU A 133 -4.63 -8.21 -91.78
CA LEU A 133 -4.62 -9.48 -91.04
C LEU A 133 -3.50 -9.50 -89.98
N GLN A 134 -2.32 -8.98 -90.30
CA GLN A 134 -1.20 -8.88 -89.36
C GLN A 134 -1.47 -7.84 -88.26
N GLU A 135 -2.07 -6.71 -88.59
CA GLU A 135 -2.39 -5.65 -87.64
C GLU A 135 -3.46 -6.10 -86.62
N SER A 136 -4.53 -6.73 -87.10
CA SER A 136 -5.58 -7.29 -86.24
C SER A 136 -5.06 -8.35 -85.27
N GLY A 137 -4.08 -9.16 -85.66
CA GLY A 137 -3.41 -10.12 -84.77
C GLY A 137 -2.62 -9.45 -83.63
N LYS A 138 -1.99 -8.29 -83.90
CA LYS A 138 -1.27 -7.50 -82.88
C LYS A 138 -2.20 -6.85 -81.86
N VAL A 139 -3.42 -6.47 -82.27
CA VAL A 139 -4.43 -5.85 -81.39
C VAL A 139 -4.88 -6.82 -80.30
N THR A 140 -5.09 -8.10 -80.61
CA THR A 140 -5.45 -9.12 -79.58
C THR A 140 -4.39 -9.23 -78.50
N TRP A 141 -3.13 -9.27 -78.90
CA TRP A 141 -2.01 -9.43 -77.97
C TRP A 141 -1.89 -8.24 -77.03
N LYS A 142 -2.03 -7.01 -77.56
CA LYS A 142 -2.06 -5.80 -76.74
C LYS A 142 -3.23 -5.78 -75.76
N ASN A 143 -4.42 -6.20 -76.18
CA ASN A 143 -5.59 -6.26 -75.30
C ASN A 143 -5.45 -7.33 -74.21
N ALA A 144 -4.88 -8.49 -74.53
CA ALA A 144 -4.57 -9.52 -73.55
C ALA A 144 -3.55 -9.01 -72.51
N GLN A 145 -2.49 -8.33 -72.97
CA GLN A 145 -1.48 -7.72 -72.11
C GLN A 145 -2.08 -6.64 -71.18
N LEU A 146 -2.97 -5.79 -71.70
CA LEU A 146 -3.68 -4.79 -70.89
C LEU A 146 -4.61 -5.44 -69.86
N GLY A 147 -5.30 -6.52 -70.22
CA GLY A 147 -6.16 -7.29 -69.31
C GLY A 147 -5.35 -7.93 -68.19
N GLU A 148 -4.21 -8.55 -68.51
CA GLU A 148 -3.29 -9.14 -67.54
C GLU A 148 -2.74 -8.08 -66.57
N ALA A 149 -2.25 -6.94 -67.08
CA ALA A 149 -1.77 -5.85 -66.24
C ALA A 149 -2.86 -5.25 -65.34
N MET A 150 -4.11 -5.18 -65.81
CA MET A 150 -5.24 -4.73 -65.01
C MET A 150 -5.60 -5.71 -63.90
N ILE A 151 -5.60 -7.01 -64.20
CA ILE A 151 -5.83 -8.07 -63.21
C ILE A 151 -4.73 -8.03 -62.15
N GLU A 152 -3.45 -7.98 -62.55
CA GLU A 152 -2.32 -7.86 -61.63
C GLU A 152 -2.45 -6.63 -60.71
N SER A 153 -2.87 -5.48 -61.27
CA SER A 153 -3.10 -4.27 -60.47
C SER A 153 -4.24 -4.45 -59.46
N LEU A 154 -5.33 -5.12 -59.83
CA LEU A 154 -6.45 -5.38 -58.93
C LEU A 154 -6.09 -6.39 -57.85
N GLU A 155 -5.33 -7.43 -58.18
CA GLU A 155 -4.81 -8.40 -57.22
C GLU A 155 -3.86 -7.74 -56.22
N ALA A 156 -2.96 -6.88 -56.69
CA ALA A 156 -2.06 -6.11 -55.83
C ALA A 156 -2.82 -5.18 -54.87
N GLN A 157 -3.85 -4.48 -55.36
CA GLN A 157 -4.72 -3.66 -54.53
C GLN A 157 -5.51 -4.49 -53.51
N GLY A 158 -6.07 -5.63 -53.92
CA GLY A 158 -6.77 -6.55 -53.02
C GLY A 158 -5.86 -7.11 -51.93
N LEU A 159 -4.63 -7.47 -52.28
CA LEU A 159 -3.62 -7.92 -51.33
C LEU A 159 -3.21 -6.80 -50.36
N GLN A 160 -3.06 -5.58 -50.85
CA GLN A 160 -2.73 -4.42 -50.02
C GLN A 160 -3.84 -4.12 -49.00
N LEU A 161 -5.10 -4.09 -49.43
CA LEU A 161 -6.25 -3.90 -48.55
C LEU A 161 -6.35 -5.02 -47.49
N ALA A 162 -6.05 -6.26 -47.87
CA ALA A 162 -6.03 -7.37 -46.93
C ALA A 162 -4.93 -7.22 -45.86
N LYS A 163 -3.73 -6.74 -46.27
CA LYS A 163 -2.65 -6.42 -45.33
C LYS A 163 -3.02 -5.29 -44.39
N GLU A 164 -3.55 -4.18 -44.90
CA GLU A 164 -3.97 -3.03 -44.09
C GLU A 164 -5.06 -3.42 -43.08
N LYS A 165 -6.02 -4.26 -43.49
CA LYS A 165 -7.04 -4.80 -42.60
C LYS A 165 -6.42 -5.67 -41.49
N GLN A 166 -5.45 -6.51 -41.82
CA GLN A 166 -4.77 -7.36 -40.83
C GLN A 166 -3.98 -6.50 -39.84
N GLU A 167 -3.20 -5.54 -40.32
CA GLU A 167 -2.44 -4.61 -39.47
C GLU A 167 -3.34 -3.81 -38.52
N TYR A 168 -4.52 -3.40 -38.98
CA TYR A 168 -5.51 -2.74 -38.13
C TYR A 168 -6.07 -3.66 -37.04
N LEU A 169 -6.34 -4.93 -37.38
CA LEU A 169 -6.77 -5.93 -36.39
C LEU A 169 -5.68 -6.22 -35.37
N ASP A 170 -4.42 -6.34 -35.81
CA ASP A 170 -3.29 -6.59 -34.93
C ASP A 170 -3.09 -5.44 -33.94
N LYS A 171 -3.18 -4.18 -34.40
CA LYS A 171 -3.13 -2.99 -33.52
C LYS A 171 -4.26 -2.98 -32.48
N LEU A 172 -5.49 -3.31 -32.89
CA LEU A 172 -6.61 -3.39 -31.96
C LEU A 172 -6.43 -4.49 -30.92
N MET A 173 -5.83 -5.62 -31.30
CA MET A 173 -5.49 -6.69 -30.37
C MET A 173 -4.43 -6.22 -29.36
N GLU A 174 -3.36 -5.57 -29.82
CA GLU A 174 -2.30 -5.00 -28.98
C GLU A 174 -2.88 -3.99 -27.96
N GLU A 175 -3.68 -3.01 -28.41
CA GLU A 175 -4.35 -2.06 -27.52
C GLU A 175 -5.26 -2.76 -26.48
N THR A 176 -5.94 -3.83 -26.89
CA THR A 176 -6.81 -4.61 -25.98
C THR A 176 -5.99 -5.35 -24.92
N GLU A 177 -4.85 -5.93 -25.32
CA GLU A 177 -3.92 -6.61 -24.41
C GLU A 177 -3.30 -5.62 -23.42
N GLU A 178 -2.85 -4.46 -23.88
CA GLU A 178 -2.33 -3.37 -23.02
C GLU A 178 -3.37 -2.89 -22.00
N LEU A 179 -4.60 -2.64 -22.44
CA LEU A 179 -5.69 -2.26 -21.54
C LEU A 179 -6.00 -3.35 -20.52
N SER A 180 -5.91 -4.63 -20.91
CA SER A 180 -6.11 -5.75 -20.00
C SER A 180 -4.98 -5.83 -18.95
N HIS A 181 -3.73 -5.57 -19.36
CA HIS A 181 -2.59 -5.55 -18.46
C HIS A 181 -2.68 -4.38 -17.47
N GLN A 182 -3.04 -3.18 -17.94
CA GLN A 182 -3.27 -2.02 -17.08
C GLN A 182 -4.40 -2.26 -16.05
N ARG A 183 -5.48 -2.93 -16.45
CA ARG A 183 -6.56 -3.32 -15.53
C ARG A 183 -6.07 -4.29 -14.47
N ALA A 184 -5.32 -5.32 -14.85
CA ALA A 184 -4.74 -6.28 -13.91
C ALA A 184 -3.80 -5.61 -12.90
N GLN A 185 -2.94 -4.71 -13.36
CA GLN A 185 -2.06 -3.91 -12.48
C GLN A 185 -2.86 -3.03 -11.51
N ARG A 186 -3.92 -2.37 -12.00
CA ARG A 186 -4.80 -1.55 -11.14
C ARG A 186 -5.49 -2.41 -10.08
N GLU A 187 -5.99 -3.59 -10.43
CA GLU A 187 -6.60 -4.51 -9.46
C GLU A 187 -5.58 -5.01 -8.42
N GLU A 188 -4.34 -5.30 -8.82
CA GLU A 188 -3.27 -5.69 -7.89
C GLU A 188 -2.94 -4.54 -6.92
N LEU A 189 -2.86 -3.30 -7.41
CA LEU A 189 -2.66 -2.12 -6.57
C LEU A 189 -3.83 -1.91 -5.59
N GLU A 190 -5.07 -2.09 -6.03
CA GLU A 190 -6.25 -2.00 -5.16
C GLU A 190 -6.22 -3.09 -4.07
N ARG A 191 -5.86 -4.33 -4.42
CA ARG A 191 -5.68 -5.42 -3.44
C ARG A 191 -4.57 -5.09 -2.44
N LEU A 192 -3.44 -4.58 -2.90
CA LEU A 192 -2.33 -4.19 -2.03
C LEU A 192 -2.74 -3.04 -1.10
N ASN A 193 -3.48 -2.06 -1.61
CA ASN A 193 -3.97 -0.94 -0.82
C ASN A 193 -4.93 -1.41 0.28
N GLN A 194 -5.83 -2.35 -0.02
CA GLN A 194 -6.72 -2.93 0.98
C GLN A 194 -5.95 -3.63 2.10
N ILE A 195 -4.91 -4.41 1.77
CA ILE A 195 -4.05 -5.07 2.76
C ILE A 195 -3.31 -4.03 3.60
N LEU A 196 -2.80 -2.96 2.98
CA LEU A 196 -2.10 -1.88 3.68
C LEU A 196 -3.02 -1.12 4.64
N GLU A 197 -4.26 -0.86 4.24
CA GLU A 197 -5.30 -0.27 5.11
C GLU A 197 -5.64 -1.19 6.28
N GLU A 198 -5.79 -2.49 6.06
CA GLU A 198 -6.01 -3.46 7.13
C GLU A 198 -4.83 -3.53 8.12
N GLU A 199 -3.59 -3.53 7.61
CA GLU A 199 -2.40 -3.47 8.44
C GLU A 199 -2.33 -2.17 9.23
N LYS A 200 -2.65 -1.03 8.62
CA LYS A 200 -2.75 0.28 9.29
C LYS A 200 -3.77 0.24 10.44
N MET A 201 -4.95 -0.32 10.21
CA MET A 201 -5.98 -0.47 11.25
C MET A 201 -5.48 -1.32 12.43
N LYS A 202 -4.79 -2.44 12.15
CA LYS A 202 -4.19 -3.29 13.20
C LYS A 202 -3.10 -2.55 13.98
N TYR A 203 -2.28 -1.74 13.29
CA TYR A 203 -1.29 -0.89 13.96
C TYR A 203 -1.94 0.16 14.87
N GLU A 204 -3.01 0.80 14.41
CA GLU A 204 -3.76 1.79 15.19
C GLU A 204 -4.42 1.15 16.43
N GLU A 205 -4.98 -0.06 16.31
CA GLU A 205 -5.51 -0.84 17.44
C GLU A 205 -4.44 -1.11 18.50
N VAL A 206 -3.28 -1.65 18.10
CA VAL A 206 -2.17 -1.91 19.03
C VAL A 206 -1.68 -0.62 19.70
N VAL A 207 -1.65 0.51 18.98
CA VAL A 207 -1.28 1.80 19.57
C VAL A 207 -2.30 2.27 20.60
N LEU A 208 -3.61 2.05 20.37
CA LEU A 208 -4.66 2.36 21.33
C LEU A 208 -4.55 1.48 22.59
N GLU A 209 -4.32 0.18 22.41
CA GLU A 209 -4.10 -0.76 23.53
C GLU A 209 -2.90 -0.34 24.40
N LEU A 210 -1.76 -0.03 23.77
CA LEU A 210 -0.57 0.42 24.50
C LEU A 210 -0.78 1.74 25.25
N LYS A 211 -1.61 2.65 24.71
CA LYS A 211 -1.99 3.90 25.41
C LYS A 211 -2.90 3.61 26.59
N ALA A 212 -3.88 2.72 26.46
CA ALA A 212 -4.73 2.31 27.57
C ALA A 212 -3.91 1.64 28.69
N GLU A 213 -2.94 0.77 28.34
CA GLU A 213 -2.00 0.20 29.31
C GLU A 213 -1.16 1.27 30.01
N GLN A 214 -0.72 2.31 29.30
CA GLN A 214 0.02 3.44 29.88
C GLN A 214 -0.82 4.21 30.89
N GLU A 215 -2.09 4.48 30.57
CA GLU A 215 -3.02 5.15 31.47
C GLU A 215 -3.31 4.30 32.71
N GLN A 216 -3.49 2.98 32.54
CA GLN A 216 -3.69 2.07 33.67
C GLN A 216 -2.49 2.05 34.61
N ILE A 217 -1.26 1.93 34.08
CA ILE A 217 -0.04 1.93 34.90
C ILE A 217 0.13 3.27 35.62
N LYS A 218 -0.29 4.38 35.00
CA LYS A 218 -0.28 5.69 35.64
C LYS A 218 -1.25 5.73 36.83
N LEU A 219 -2.47 5.21 36.66
CA LEU A 219 -3.44 5.11 37.76
C LEU A 219 -2.91 4.23 38.90
N ASP A 220 -2.30 3.09 38.59
CA ASP A 220 -1.70 2.19 39.57
C ASP A 220 -0.55 2.89 40.33
N LEU A 221 0.34 3.62 39.61
CA LEU A 221 1.40 4.43 40.22
C LEU A 221 0.87 5.51 41.16
N ASP A 222 -0.17 6.22 40.74
CA ASP A 222 -0.80 7.27 41.54
C ASP A 222 -1.47 6.66 42.78
N GLY A 223 -2.06 5.47 42.66
CA GLY A 223 -2.60 4.67 43.76
C GLY A 223 -1.52 4.27 44.77
N THR A 224 -0.43 3.62 44.33
CA THR A 224 0.70 3.25 45.18
C THR A 224 1.32 4.47 45.87
N ALA A 225 1.44 5.60 45.16
CA ALA A 225 1.97 6.84 45.74
C ALA A 225 1.06 7.43 46.83
N GLN A 226 -0.27 7.31 46.68
CA GLN A 226 -1.22 7.73 47.72
C GLN A 226 -1.16 6.81 48.95
N SER A 227 -1.10 5.50 48.74
CA SER A 227 -0.94 4.52 49.83
C SER A 227 0.36 4.75 50.61
N LEU A 228 1.47 4.99 49.91
CA LEU A 228 2.77 5.25 50.54
C LEU A 228 2.73 6.52 51.40
N LYS A 229 2.11 7.60 50.93
CA LYS A 229 1.87 8.81 51.74
C LYS A 229 0.98 8.57 52.97
N SER A 230 0.03 7.63 52.89
CA SER A 230 -0.78 7.27 54.04
C SER A 230 0.05 6.56 55.11
N VAL A 231 0.86 5.58 54.69
CA VAL A 231 1.76 4.84 55.58
C VAL A 231 2.82 5.75 56.21
N GLU A 232 3.34 6.74 55.46
CA GLU A 232 4.27 7.75 55.99
C GLU A 232 3.62 8.58 57.11
N ARG A 233 2.37 9.05 56.92
CA ARG A 233 1.63 9.76 57.97
C ARG A 233 1.41 8.89 59.20
N GLU A 234 0.98 7.64 59.03
CA GLU A 234 0.80 6.73 60.16
C GLU A 234 2.13 6.46 60.88
N LYS A 235 3.25 6.39 60.17
CA LYS A 235 4.60 6.23 60.75
C LYS A 235 4.98 7.45 61.59
N GLU A 236 4.76 8.66 61.08
CA GLU A 236 4.99 9.91 61.82
C GLU A 236 4.16 9.94 63.10
N GLU A 237 2.88 9.58 63.01
CA GLU A 237 1.96 9.51 64.14
C GLU A 237 2.40 8.48 65.19
N LEU A 238 2.72 7.24 64.78
CA LEU A 238 3.23 6.20 65.67
C LEU A 238 4.59 6.57 66.30
N SER A 239 5.46 7.26 65.56
CA SER A 239 6.73 7.75 66.11
C SER A 239 6.50 8.81 67.19
N SER A 240 5.55 9.72 66.97
CA SER A 240 5.18 10.73 67.96
C SER A 240 4.60 10.07 69.21
N LEU A 241 3.71 9.08 69.05
CA LEU A 241 3.13 8.30 70.14
C LEU A 241 4.20 7.56 70.95
N THR A 242 5.11 6.89 70.27
CA THR A 242 6.22 6.15 70.89
C THR A 242 7.10 7.10 71.70
N THR A 243 7.40 8.31 71.20
CA THR A 243 8.16 9.32 71.96
C THR A 243 7.42 9.84 73.19
N THR A 244 6.09 9.99 73.13
CA THR A 244 5.29 10.40 74.30
C THR A 244 5.21 9.30 75.36
N LEU A 245 5.02 8.05 74.95
CA LEU A 245 5.04 6.89 75.85
C LEU A 245 6.41 6.73 76.52
N GLN A 246 7.49 6.91 75.76
CA GLN A 246 8.86 6.87 76.29
C GLN A 246 9.10 7.93 77.38
N LYS A 247 8.69 9.19 77.15
CA LYS A 247 8.79 10.26 78.16
C LYS A 247 7.98 9.95 79.41
N SER A 248 6.76 9.44 79.25
CA SER A 248 5.90 9.05 80.38
C SER A 248 6.52 7.93 81.23
N ILE A 249 7.13 6.92 80.58
CA ILE A 249 7.87 5.85 81.26
C ILE A 249 9.09 6.41 82.02
N GLU A 250 9.84 7.34 81.42
CA GLU A 250 10.97 8.01 82.08
C GLU A 250 10.53 8.81 83.31
N GLU A 251 9.44 9.56 83.21
CA GLU A 251 8.85 10.30 84.34
C GLU A 251 8.43 9.36 85.48
N LEU A 252 7.74 8.26 85.18
CA LEU A 252 7.37 7.25 86.18
C LEU A 252 8.58 6.53 86.77
N SER A 253 9.64 6.31 85.99
CA SER A 253 10.87 5.69 86.49
C SER A 253 11.60 6.60 87.49
N GLN A 254 11.61 7.91 87.23
CA GLN A 254 12.15 8.91 88.16
C GLN A 254 11.29 8.97 89.42
N GLU A 255 9.97 8.87 89.30
CA GLU A 255 9.07 8.85 90.45
C GLU A 255 9.20 7.57 91.29
N LYS A 256 9.35 6.41 90.65
CA LYS A 256 9.71 5.15 91.31
C LYS A 256 11.01 5.28 92.10
N GLN A 257 12.02 5.90 91.52
CA GLN A 257 13.31 6.11 92.18
C GLN A 257 13.16 7.02 93.41
N ARG A 258 12.38 8.10 93.30
CA ARG A 258 12.09 9.03 94.41
C ARG A 258 11.30 8.36 95.55
N THR A 259 10.31 7.53 95.23
CA THR A 259 9.51 6.82 96.25
C THR A 259 10.33 5.75 96.98
N LEU A 260 11.20 5.03 96.27
CA LEU A 260 12.17 4.12 96.89
C LEU A 260 13.19 4.83 97.79
N GLU A 261 13.66 6.02 97.39
CA GLU A 261 14.54 6.85 98.23
C GLU A 261 13.84 7.32 99.51
N LEU A 262 12.54 7.66 99.45
CA LEU A 262 11.76 7.99 100.64
C LEU A 262 11.62 6.81 101.61
N LEU A 263 11.33 5.61 101.10
CA LEU A 263 11.26 4.39 101.91
C LEU A 263 12.61 4.06 102.56
N GLY A 264 13.70 4.13 101.80
CA GLY A 264 15.05 3.87 102.31
C GLY A 264 15.65 4.98 103.19
N VAL A 265 15.08 6.19 103.21
CA VAL A 265 15.42 7.26 104.17
C VAL A 265 14.62 7.08 105.46
N LYS A 266 13.34 6.67 105.37
CA LYS A 266 12.51 6.37 106.54
C LYS A 266 13.02 5.17 107.36
N GLU A 267 13.40 4.07 106.69
CA GLU A 267 14.03 2.92 107.36
C GLU A 267 15.33 3.30 108.10
N LYS A 268 16.05 4.34 107.64
CA LYS A 268 17.28 4.82 108.28
C LYS A 268 17.04 5.81 109.43
N THR A 269 15.90 6.50 109.43
CA THR A 269 15.45 7.32 110.57
C THR A 269 14.87 6.44 111.67
N GLU A 270 14.08 5.42 111.33
CA GLU A 270 13.56 4.45 112.30
C GLU A 270 14.69 3.63 112.94
N ALA A 271 15.69 3.18 112.17
CA ALA A 271 16.88 2.51 112.70
C ALA A 271 17.82 3.44 113.52
N LYS A 272 17.62 4.77 113.49
CA LYS A 272 18.36 5.72 114.33
C LYS A 272 17.58 6.10 115.58
N GLU A 273 16.25 6.08 115.55
CA GLU A 273 15.40 6.31 116.72
C GLU A 273 15.37 5.08 117.64
N GLU A 274 15.50 3.86 117.11
CA GLU A 274 15.67 2.64 117.93
C GLU A 274 17.02 2.57 118.68
N ASP A 275 18.07 3.25 118.20
CA ASP A 275 19.39 3.29 118.86
C ASP A 275 19.47 4.36 119.98
N GLU A 276 18.47 5.25 120.14
CA GLU A 276 18.45 6.30 121.18
C GLU A 276 17.45 6.06 122.34
N GLU A 277 16.65 4.97 122.32
CA GLU A 277 15.67 4.63 123.39
C GLU A 277 16.01 3.39 124.27
N GLU A 278 17.28 2.97 124.37
CA GLU A 278 17.74 2.06 125.43
C GLU A 278 18.37 2.82 126.63
N GLU A 279 17.58 3.58 127.40
CA GLU A 279 17.79 3.78 128.85
C GLU A 279 16.60 4.53 129.51
N GLY A 280 15.65 3.81 130.13
CA GLY A 280 14.86 4.35 131.25
C GLY A 280 13.34 4.04 131.36
N SER A 281 13.01 2.95 132.05
CA SER A 281 11.89 2.77 133.02
C SER A 281 10.39 2.77 132.60
N GLU A 282 9.83 1.55 132.52
CA GLU A 282 8.58 0.94 133.10
C GLU A 282 7.34 1.78 133.61
N PRO A 283 6.13 1.17 133.72
CA PRO A 283 5.01 1.26 132.77
C PRO A 283 3.77 2.01 133.32
N ALA A 284 3.02 2.73 132.48
CA ALA A 284 1.66 3.19 132.79
C ALA A 284 0.83 3.50 131.55
N CYS A 285 -0.41 3.00 131.54
CA CYS A 285 -1.43 3.16 130.52
C CYS A 285 -1.56 4.60 129.99
N ARG A 286 -1.30 4.80 128.68
CA ARG A 286 -1.89 5.87 127.87
C ARG A 286 -2.05 5.39 126.43
N GLU A 287 -3.26 5.55 125.93
CA GLU A 287 -3.63 5.50 124.52
C GLU A 287 -2.65 6.35 123.70
N SER A 288 -1.93 5.75 122.75
CA SER A 288 -1.01 6.44 121.83
C SER A 288 -0.99 5.71 120.49
N GLU A 289 -1.80 6.23 119.57
CA GLU A 289 -1.55 6.38 118.14
C GLU A 289 -0.86 5.24 117.38
N ASP A 290 -1.73 4.41 116.78
CA ASP A 290 -1.56 3.56 115.60
C ASP A 290 -1.17 4.37 114.32
N GLY A 291 -0.15 5.23 114.44
CA GLY A 291 0.15 6.29 113.46
C GLY A 291 1.30 5.99 112.48
N GLY A 292 2.13 4.98 112.76
CA GLY A 292 3.34 4.67 111.97
C GLY A 292 3.09 3.75 110.77
N GLU A 293 2.29 2.69 110.92
CA GLU A 293 2.10 1.66 109.89
C GLU A 293 1.23 2.13 108.70
N LEU A 294 0.32 3.09 108.91
CA LEU A 294 -0.56 3.60 107.85
C LEU A 294 0.21 4.38 106.76
N GLY A 295 1.31 5.05 107.11
CA GLY A 295 2.11 5.82 106.15
C GLY A 295 2.94 4.94 105.22
N ASP A 296 3.45 3.82 105.73
CA ASP A 296 4.30 2.90 104.97
C ASP A 296 3.48 1.98 104.06
N MET A 297 2.30 1.54 104.52
CA MET A 297 1.36 0.79 103.68
C MET A 297 0.88 1.58 102.45
N ASP A 298 0.70 2.90 102.57
CA ASP A 298 0.25 3.80 101.49
C ASP A 298 1.38 4.03 100.47
N LEU A 299 2.63 4.23 100.91
CA LEU A 299 3.81 4.34 100.06
C LEU A 299 4.12 3.04 99.29
N VAL A 300 3.95 1.87 99.93
CA VAL A 300 4.11 0.55 99.28
C VAL A 300 3.01 0.29 98.26
N GLN A 301 1.77 0.76 98.50
CA GLN A 301 0.69 0.70 97.51
C GLN A 301 0.94 1.63 96.32
N ASP A 302 1.42 2.85 96.57
CA ASP A 302 1.80 3.80 95.53
C ASP A 302 2.93 3.23 94.65
N LEU A 303 3.93 2.58 95.24
CA LEU A 303 5.02 1.92 94.51
C LEU A 303 4.51 0.79 93.60
N LYS A 304 3.61 -0.08 94.12
CA LYS A 304 2.98 -1.15 93.33
C LYS A 304 2.14 -0.59 92.18
N HIS A 305 1.42 0.51 92.43
CA HIS A 305 0.63 1.20 91.43
C HIS A 305 1.50 1.80 90.31
N ILE A 306 2.61 2.46 90.67
CA ILE A 306 3.60 2.99 89.71
C ILE A 306 4.19 1.86 88.86
N GLU A 307 4.52 0.72 89.47
CA GLU A 307 5.04 -0.45 88.74
C GLU A 307 4.02 -1.07 87.77
N GLU A 308 2.75 -1.14 88.16
CA GLU A 308 1.66 -1.59 87.29
C GLU A 308 1.41 -0.65 86.12
N GLN A 309 1.41 0.67 86.36
CA GLN A 309 1.24 1.67 85.31
C GLN A 309 2.42 1.70 84.34
N MET A 310 3.65 1.60 84.85
CA MET A 310 4.86 1.48 84.03
C MET A 310 4.80 0.22 83.16
N ARG A 311 4.29 -0.90 83.70
CA ARG A 311 4.10 -2.15 82.95
C ARG A 311 3.04 -2.02 81.84
N LEU A 312 1.96 -1.28 82.07
CA LEU A 312 0.94 -1.02 81.05
C LEU A 312 1.48 -0.14 79.92
N LEU A 313 2.16 0.96 80.25
CA LEU A 313 2.78 1.84 79.25
C LEU A 313 3.87 1.14 78.43
N LEU A 314 4.64 0.23 79.04
CA LEU A 314 5.61 -0.59 78.31
C LEU A 314 4.93 -1.50 77.28
N ARG A 315 3.80 -2.14 77.61
CA ARG A 315 3.05 -2.97 76.65
C ARG A 315 2.49 -2.14 75.50
N GLU A 316 1.94 -0.96 75.77
CA GLU A 316 1.43 -0.08 74.69
C GLU A 316 2.55 0.45 73.80
N LYS A 317 3.72 0.74 74.39
CA LYS A 317 4.92 1.10 73.64
C LYS A 317 5.36 -0.05 72.73
N GLU A 318 5.42 -1.28 73.24
CA GLU A 318 5.76 -2.47 72.44
C GLU A 318 4.78 -2.68 71.27
N LEU A 319 3.47 -2.48 71.51
CA LEU A 319 2.44 -2.55 70.46
C LEU A 319 2.59 -1.44 69.41
N ALA A 320 2.90 -0.22 69.82
CA ALA A 320 3.17 0.90 68.92
C ALA A 320 4.43 0.65 68.07
N GLU A 321 5.49 0.10 68.66
CA GLU A 321 6.74 -0.27 67.98
C GLU A 321 6.53 -1.44 67.00
N GLU A 322 5.67 -2.40 67.34
CA GLU A 322 5.28 -3.49 66.42
C GLU A 322 4.52 -2.97 65.20
N LYS A 323 3.51 -2.12 65.40
CA LYS A 323 2.80 -1.44 64.31
C LYS A 323 3.74 -0.58 63.46
N LEU A 324 4.73 0.07 64.08
CA LEU A 324 5.76 0.83 63.37
C LEU A 324 6.60 -0.08 62.45
N ARG A 325 7.05 -1.24 62.94
CA ARG A 325 7.77 -2.25 62.13
C ARG A 325 6.92 -2.75 60.97
N GLU A 326 5.63 -3.01 61.19
CA GLU A 326 4.72 -3.44 60.11
C GLU A 326 4.59 -2.36 59.04
N ASN A 327 4.40 -1.09 59.44
CA ASN A 327 4.31 0.03 58.50
C ASN A 327 5.63 0.26 57.76
N GLU A 328 6.79 0.02 58.39
CA GLU A 328 8.08 0.04 57.68
C GLU A 328 8.19 -1.06 56.62
N GLN A 329 7.68 -2.27 56.90
CA GLN A 329 7.65 -3.34 55.91
C GLN A 329 6.69 -2.99 54.76
N ARG A 330 5.49 -2.52 55.07
CA ARG A 330 4.51 -2.07 54.06
C ARG A 330 5.07 -0.95 53.19
N ALA A 331 5.80 0.01 53.77
CA ALA A 331 6.44 1.10 53.03
C ALA A 331 7.52 0.57 52.05
N LYS A 332 8.33 -0.42 52.46
CA LYS A 332 9.31 -1.05 51.57
C LYS A 332 8.63 -1.77 50.40
N ASP A 333 7.55 -2.49 50.67
CA ASP A 333 6.82 -3.24 49.64
C ASP A 333 6.17 -2.27 48.62
N LEU A 334 5.53 -1.19 49.09
CA LEU A 334 4.98 -0.12 48.24
C LEU A 334 6.06 0.61 47.43
N GLN A 335 7.25 0.81 48.02
CA GLN A 335 8.37 1.44 47.31
C GLN A 335 8.87 0.55 46.16
N HIS A 336 8.97 -0.76 46.37
CA HIS A 336 9.31 -1.71 45.31
C HIS A 336 8.25 -1.75 44.20
N GLU A 337 6.96 -1.68 44.55
CA GLU A 337 5.85 -1.59 43.60
C GLU A 337 5.94 -0.32 42.75
N ARG A 338 6.20 0.83 43.38
CA ARG A 338 6.40 2.11 42.70
C ARG A 338 7.57 2.04 41.70
N GLU A 339 8.71 1.48 42.10
CA GLU A 339 9.88 1.32 41.23
C GLU A 339 9.57 0.39 40.04
N TYR A 340 8.82 -0.67 40.28
CA TYR A 340 8.38 -1.60 39.23
C TYR A 340 7.50 -0.90 38.19
N TYR A 341 6.42 -0.25 38.63
CA TYR A 341 5.52 0.43 37.71
C TYR A 341 6.20 1.62 37.01
N SER A 342 7.11 2.32 37.70
CA SER A 342 7.90 3.40 37.10
C SER A 342 8.81 2.88 35.97
N SER A 343 9.50 1.75 36.20
CA SER A 343 10.29 1.06 35.19
C SER A 343 9.42 0.60 34.01
N GLN A 344 8.25 0.02 34.29
CA GLN A 344 7.31 -0.42 33.26
C GLN A 344 6.81 0.76 32.41
N ALA A 345 6.38 1.85 33.05
CA ALA A 345 5.95 3.08 32.39
C ALA A 345 7.06 3.67 31.50
N CYS A 346 8.31 3.72 32.01
CA CYS A 346 9.46 4.18 31.24
C CYS A 346 9.70 3.31 30.01
N THR A 347 9.65 1.98 30.14
CA THR A 347 9.83 1.08 28.99
C THR A 347 8.72 1.19 27.95
N LEU A 348 7.46 1.36 28.37
CA LEU A 348 6.33 1.57 27.47
C LEU A 348 6.43 2.91 26.76
N GLN A 349 6.78 3.97 27.48
CA GLN A 349 6.96 5.30 26.90
C GLN A 349 8.09 5.32 25.88
N GLN A 350 9.22 4.65 26.15
CA GLN A 350 10.28 4.46 25.16
C GLN A 350 9.77 3.71 23.91
N SER A 351 8.99 2.64 24.10
CA SER A 351 8.42 1.88 22.98
C SER A 351 7.45 2.70 22.14
N LEU A 352 6.58 3.51 22.78
CA LEU A 352 5.65 4.40 22.08
C LEU A 352 6.39 5.51 21.33
N SER A 353 7.43 6.09 21.93
CA SER A 353 8.26 7.10 21.26
C SER A 353 8.97 6.54 20.03
N GLN A 354 9.50 5.31 20.12
CA GLN A 354 10.11 4.63 18.99
C GLN A 354 9.09 4.34 17.88
N LEU A 355 7.92 3.77 18.22
CA LEU A 355 6.87 3.51 17.24
C LEU A 355 6.37 4.78 16.56
N THR A 356 6.29 5.89 17.31
CA THR A 356 5.90 7.19 16.76
C THR A 356 6.96 7.73 15.79
N ALA A 357 8.24 7.60 16.15
CA ALA A 357 9.35 8.00 15.28
C ALA A 357 9.41 7.14 14.01
N ASP A 358 9.27 5.81 14.14
CA ASP A 358 9.24 4.88 13.01
C ASP A 358 8.06 5.21 12.08
N LYS A 359 6.86 5.48 12.63
CA LYS A 359 5.69 5.92 11.84
C LYS A 359 5.98 7.22 11.08
N GLN A 360 6.51 8.24 11.76
CA GLN A 360 6.82 9.52 11.14
C GLN A 360 7.88 9.38 10.03
N GLN A 361 8.87 8.51 10.24
CA GLN A 361 9.86 8.20 9.22
C GLN A 361 9.21 7.55 8.00
N THR A 362 8.37 6.52 8.18
CA THR A 362 7.70 5.85 7.06
C THR A 362 6.72 6.78 6.32
N GLU A 363 6.03 7.68 7.04
CA GLU A 363 5.15 8.68 6.44
C GLU A 363 5.95 9.71 5.64
N ALA A 364 7.13 10.13 6.13
CA ALA A 364 8.02 11.03 5.42
C ALA A 364 8.62 10.39 4.16
N GLU A 365 9.05 9.13 4.24
CA GLU A 365 9.54 8.35 3.10
C GLU A 365 8.44 8.19 2.04
N LEU A 366 7.21 7.83 2.44
CA LEU A 366 6.07 7.73 1.53
C LEU A 366 5.74 9.07 0.88
N LYS A 367 5.78 10.17 1.65
CA LYS A 367 5.52 11.51 1.13
C LYS A 367 6.58 11.93 0.11
N ALA A 368 7.86 11.67 0.38
CA ALA A 368 8.94 11.94 -0.56
C ALA A 368 8.80 11.12 -1.85
N GLU A 369 8.41 9.84 -1.74
CA GLU A 369 8.13 9.00 -2.90
C GLU A 369 6.94 9.55 -3.72
N MET A 370 5.85 9.97 -3.06
CA MET A 370 4.71 10.62 -3.73
C MET A 370 5.11 11.93 -4.43
N GLU A 371 5.90 12.79 -3.78
CA GLU A 371 6.42 14.03 -4.36
C GLU A 371 7.27 13.73 -5.60
N SER A 372 8.16 12.73 -5.52
CA SER A 372 8.98 12.29 -6.66
C SER A 372 8.14 11.74 -7.83
N ARG A 373 7.05 11.00 -7.54
CA ARG A 373 6.13 10.51 -8.57
C ARG A 373 5.41 11.65 -9.28
N VAL A 374 4.92 12.63 -8.52
CA VAL A 374 4.27 13.83 -9.09
C VAL A 374 5.25 14.61 -9.97
N GLU A 375 6.51 14.74 -9.57
CA GLU A 375 7.55 15.37 -10.39
C GLU A 375 7.81 14.59 -11.69
N LEU A 376 7.87 13.25 -11.63
CA LEU A 376 8.02 12.41 -12.81
C LEU A 376 6.82 12.49 -13.76
N GLU A 377 5.58 12.49 -13.24
CA GLU A 377 4.37 12.69 -14.04
C GLU A 377 4.37 14.05 -14.73
N LYS A 378 4.80 15.10 -14.02
CA LYS A 378 4.94 16.43 -14.61
C LYS A 378 5.98 16.43 -15.75
N LYS A 379 7.15 15.84 -15.53
CA LYS A 379 8.19 15.72 -16.57
C LYS A 379 7.69 14.95 -17.80
N LEU A 380 6.94 13.87 -17.57
CA LEU A 380 6.37 13.06 -18.64
C LEU A 380 5.36 13.87 -19.45
N LYS A 381 4.48 14.62 -18.78
CA LYS A 381 3.52 15.50 -19.43
C LYS A 381 4.21 16.62 -20.23
N ASP A 382 5.24 17.25 -19.67
CA ASP A 382 6.02 18.27 -20.39
C ASP A 382 6.66 17.66 -21.67
N ALA A 383 7.17 16.42 -21.60
CA ALA A 383 7.73 15.72 -22.77
C ALA A 383 6.66 15.34 -23.81
N GLU A 384 5.45 14.96 -23.38
CA GLU A 384 4.30 14.72 -24.27
C GLU A 384 3.87 16.00 -25.00
N GLU A 385 3.80 17.13 -24.30
CA GLU A 385 3.46 18.44 -24.88
C GLU A 385 4.50 18.85 -25.94
N VAL A 386 5.79 18.68 -25.65
CA VAL A 386 6.89 18.93 -26.59
C VAL A 386 6.83 18.01 -27.81
N LEU A 387 6.46 16.73 -27.64
CA LEU A 387 6.24 15.82 -28.76
C LEU A 387 5.08 16.26 -29.65
N GLN A 388 3.96 16.68 -29.06
CA GLN A 388 2.81 17.19 -29.80
C GLN A 388 3.17 18.49 -30.55
N ASP A 389 3.96 19.38 -29.95
CA ASP A 389 4.46 20.58 -30.61
C ASP A 389 5.36 20.26 -31.81
N LEU A 390 6.25 19.29 -31.65
CA LEU A 390 7.12 18.82 -32.73
C LEU A 390 6.30 18.18 -33.87
N GLU A 391 5.30 17.36 -33.54
CA GLU A 391 4.39 16.76 -34.52
C GLU A 391 3.59 17.83 -35.28
N ARG A 392 3.03 18.81 -34.57
CA ARG A 392 2.35 19.96 -35.18
C ARG A 392 3.29 20.75 -36.09
N GLY A 393 4.53 20.98 -35.66
CA GLY A 393 5.56 21.64 -36.46
C GLY A 393 5.86 20.89 -37.76
N LEU A 394 5.99 19.57 -37.69
CA LEU A 394 6.28 18.71 -38.85
C LEU A 394 5.11 18.62 -39.84
N ASN A 395 3.87 18.67 -39.35
CA ASN A 395 2.65 18.58 -40.17
C ASN A 395 2.26 19.89 -40.87
N THR A 396 2.91 21.01 -40.54
CA THR A 396 2.63 22.31 -41.17
C THR A 396 3.46 22.53 -42.46
N LEU A 397 2.79 22.98 -43.53
CA LEU A 397 3.39 23.10 -44.86
C LEU A 397 4.36 24.29 -45.01
N GLU A 398 4.14 25.37 -44.26
CA GLU A 398 4.98 26.58 -44.29
C GLU A 398 6.16 26.40 -43.34
N ARG A 399 7.42 26.40 -43.81
CA ARG A 399 8.59 26.37 -42.91
C ARG A 399 9.14 27.77 -42.68
N THR A 400 9.04 28.28 -41.46
CA THR A 400 9.67 29.54 -41.04
C THR A 400 10.93 29.24 -40.21
N LYS A 401 11.94 30.12 -40.28
CA LYS A 401 13.20 29.96 -39.52
C LYS A 401 12.96 29.87 -38.01
N GLU A 402 11.99 30.63 -37.51
CA GLU A 402 11.59 30.64 -36.11
C GLU A 402 10.98 29.29 -35.67
N ARG A 403 10.17 28.64 -36.52
CA ARG A 403 9.64 27.30 -36.22
C ARG A 403 10.71 26.21 -36.33
N ASP A 404 11.65 26.33 -37.25
CA ASP A 404 12.79 25.41 -37.32
C ASP A 404 13.71 25.53 -36.10
N GLU A 405 13.81 26.70 -35.48
CA GLU A 405 14.49 26.92 -34.20
C GLU A 405 13.69 26.36 -33.02
N GLN A 406 12.37 26.55 -33.00
CA GLN A 406 11.45 25.97 -32.01
C GLN A 406 11.53 24.43 -32.00
N MET A 407 11.36 23.78 -33.16
CA MET A 407 11.45 22.32 -33.30
C MET A 407 12.82 21.77 -32.89
N ARG A 408 13.90 22.53 -33.11
CA ARG A 408 15.24 22.14 -32.67
C ARG A 408 15.34 22.19 -31.14
N GLY A 409 14.73 23.20 -30.51
CA GLY A 409 14.55 23.27 -29.06
C GLY A 409 13.80 22.05 -28.52
N ASP A 410 12.67 21.71 -29.14
CA ASP A 410 11.82 20.57 -28.77
C ASP A 410 12.57 19.24 -28.87
N VAL A 411 13.30 19.00 -29.97
CA VAL A 411 14.15 17.81 -30.15
C VAL A 411 15.25 17.75 -29.08
N THR A 412 15.86 18.88 -28.71
CA THR A 412 16.88 18.88 -27.65
C THR A 412 16.28 18.60 -26.26
N HIS A 413 15.06 19.05 -25.99
CA HIS A 413 14.36 18.77 -24.74
C HIS A 413 13.99 17.29 -24.65
N LEU A 414 13.42 16.73 -25.72
CA LEU A 414 13.12 15.30 -25.85
C LEU A 414 14.36 14.42 -25.69
N LYS A 415 15.46 14.80 -26.32
CA LYS A 415 16.73 14.09 -26.18
C LYS A 415 17.18 14.03 -24.72
N LYS A 416 17.11 15.14 -23.98
CA LYS A 416 17.46 15.19 -22.55
C LYS A 416 16.53 14.31 -21.71
N PHE A 417 15.22 14.34 -21.98
CA PHE A 417 14.25 13.48 -21.30
C PHE A 417 14.60 11.99 -21.46
N PHE A 418 14.88 11.54 -22.69
CA PHE A 418 15.26 10.14 -22.93
C PHE A 418 16.64 9.79 -22.34
N GLU A 419 17.62 10.70 -22.37
CA GLU A 419 18.90 10.50 -21.67
C GLU A 419 18.70 10.31 -20.16
N GLU A 420 17.83 11.10 -19.53
CA GLU A 420 17.44 10.93 -18.12
C GLU A 420 16.74 9.59 -17.87
N CYS A 421 15.81 9.16 -18.75
CA CYS A 421 15.15 7.85 -18.65
C CYS A 421 16.14 6.68 -18.76
N ILE A 422 17.11 6.76 -19.67
CA ILE A 422 18.15 5.73 -19.83
C ILE A 422 18.99 5.65 -18.55
N CYS A 423 19.43 6.79 -18.00
CA CYS A 423 20.15 6.81 -16.74
C CYS A 423 19.33 6.22 -15.57
N ALA A 424 18.04 6.52 -15.50
CA ALA A 424 17.14 5.93 -14.50
C ALA A 424 17.01 4.41 -14.65
N ALA A 425 16.82 3.92 -15.87
CA ALA A 425 16.73 2.49 -16.17
C ALA A 425 18.05 1.74 -15.85
N GLU A 426 19.21 2.37 -16.06
CA GLU A 426 20.51 1.82 -15.66
C GLU A 426 20.66 1.70 -14.13
N ILE A 427 20.07 2.63 -13.37
CA ILE A 427 20.05 2.58 -11.90
C ILE A 427 19.08 1.48 -11.44
N GLU A 428 17.91 1.38 -12.06
CA GLU A 428 16.91 0.35 -11.77
C GLU A 428 17.43 -1.06 -12.09
N ALA A 429 18.17 -1.25 -13.18
CA ALA A 429 18.85 -2.51 -13.50
C ALA A 429 19.88 -2.92 -12.42
N LYS A 430 20.43 -1.96 -11.67
CA LYS A 430 21.36 -2.21 -10.55
C LYS A 430 20.63 -2.38 -9.21
N LEU A 431 19.33 -2.11 -9.15
CA LEU A 431 18.50 -2.17 -7.93
C LEU A 431 18.53 -3.55 -7.25
N PRO A 432 18.50 -4.70 -7.95
CA PRO A 432 18.60 -6.01 -7.29
C PRO A 432 19.89 -6.21 -6.50
N ALA A 433 21.02 -5.66 -6.98
CA ALA A 433 22.30 -5.71 -6.27
C ALA A 433 22.33 -4.76 -5.05
N ILE A 434 21.73 -3.58 -5.19
CA ILE A 434 21.59 -2.59 -4.10
C ILE A 434 20.68 -3.14 -2.99
N MET A 435 19.52 -3.71 -3.37
CA MET A 435 18.57 -4.34 -2.44
C MET A 435 19.18 -5.54 -1.71
N LYS A 436 19.95 -6.39 -2.40
CA LYS A 436 20.66 -7.50 -1.76
C LYS A 436 21.59 -7.02 -0.65
N ASN A 437 22.28 -5.89 -0.84
CA ASN A 437 23.16 -5.29 0.16
C ASN A 437 22.35 -4.67 1.33
N ALA A 438 21.25 -3.98 1.04
CA ALA A 438 20.36 -3.40 2.05
C ALA A 438 19.70 -4.48 2.93
N VAL A 439 19.21 -5.58 2.33
CA VAL A 439 18.65 -6.73 3.05
C VAL A 439 19.71 -7.36 3.96
N TYR A 440 20.97 -7.42 3.54
CA TYR A 440 22.05 -7.94 4.38
C TYR A 440 22.26 -7.07 5.63
N LEU A 441 22.23 -5.75 5.48
CA LEU A 441 22.31 -4.77 6.57
C LEU A 441 21.12 -4.87 7.54
N HIS A 442 19.89 -4.89 7.03
CA HIS A 442 18.68 -5.07 7.85
C HIS A 442 18.66 -6.42 8.56
N ARG A 443 19.08 -7.51 7.91
CA ARG A 443 19.17 -8.85 8.51
C ARG A 443 20.26 -8.93 9.58
N ALA A 444 21.31 -8.10 9.49
CA ALA A 444 22.31 -7.94 10.54
C ALA A 444 21.80 -7.09 11.72
N ALA A 445 21.01 -6.04 11.46
CA ALA A 445 20.38 -5.21 12.48
C ALA A 445 19.27 -5.96 13.25
N ALA A 446 18.39 -6.68 12.55
CA ALA A 446 17.31 -7.47 13.15
C ALA A 446 17.85 -8.60 14.05
N ARG A 447 18.99 -9.21 13.69
CA ARG A 447 19.69 -10.18 14.56
C ARG A 447 20.16 -9.54 15.87
N ARG A 448 20.69 -8.30 15.83
CA ARG A 448 21.05 -7.54 17.03
C ARG A 448 19.83 -7.22 17.90
N ILE A 449 18.72 -6.79 17.31
CA ILE A 449 17.47 -6.47 18.04
C ILE A 449 16.86 -7.71 18.70
N LYS A 450 16.81 -8.86 18.01
CA LYS A 450 16.31 -10.13 18.59
C LYS A 450 17.15 -10.59 19.77
N SER A 451 18.48 -10.44 19.70
CA SER A 451 19.39 -10.74 20.81
C SER A 451 19.06 -9.92 22.06
N CYS A 452 18.80 -8.62 21.91
CA CYS A 452 18.39 -7.75 23.03
C CYS A 452 16.99 -8.09 23.57
N ARG A 453 16.05 -8.50 22.71
CA ARG A 453 14.68 -8.86 23.13
C ARG A 453 14.62 -10.15 23.96
N ILE A 454 15.47 -11.14 23.65
CA ILE A 454 15.58 -12.40 24.41
C ILE A 454 16.11 -12.11 25.82
N GLN A 455 17.09 -11.22 25.95
CA GLN A 455 17.63 -10.78 27.25
C GLN A 455 16.56 -10.09 28.13
N ARG A 456 15.67 -9.29 27.52
CA ARG A 456 14.55 -8.64 28.25
C ARG A 456 13.44 -9.61 28.67
N ARG A 457 13.12 -10.64 27.87
CA ARG A 457 12.06 -11.62 28.18
C ARG A 457 12.43 -12.58 29.32
N ALA A 458 13.72 -12.92 29.47
CA ALA A 458 14.20 -13.69 30.63
C ALA A 458 13.96 -12.96 31.96
N SER A 459 14.09 -11.63 31.97
CA SER A 459 13.87 -10.78 33.15
C SER A 459 12.40 -10.66 33.56
N ARG A 460 11.43 -10.69 32.62
CA ARG A 460 9.99 -10.53 32.92
C ARG A 460 9.35 -11.74 33.60
N ARG A 461 9.82 -12.97 33.33
CA ARG A 461 9.23 -14.20 33.90
C ARG A 461 9.51 -14.40 35.40
N HIS A 462 10.52 -13.71 35.93
CA HIS A 462 10.89 -13.76 37.35
C HIS A 462 9.89 -13.01 38.25
N TRP A 463 9.36 -11.87 37.79
CA TRP A 463 8.61 -10.94 38.65
C TRP A 463 7.09 -11.12 38.66
N LEU A 464 6.51 -11.74 37.63
CA LEU A 464 5.06 -12.02 37.59
C LEU A 464 4.57 -12.96 38.72
N LYS A 465 5.47 -13.67 39.41
CA LYS A 465 5.13 -14.55 40.54
C LYS A 465 4.91 -13.80 41.87
N HIS A 466 5.33 -12.53 41.99
CA HIS A 466 5.27 -11.77 43.26
C HIS A 466 4.17 -10.69 43.32
N SER A 467 3.61 -10.25 42.19
CA SER A 467 2.68 -9.11 42.15
C SER A 467 1.26 -9.35 42.69
N LYS A 468 0.79 -10.60 42.85
CA LYS A 468 -0.61 -10.87 43.26
C LYS A 468 -0.85 -10.95 44.77
N SER A 469 0.17 -10.78 45.61
CA SER A 469 0.06 -11.05 47.05
C SER A 469 -0.19 -9.81 47.94
N PHE A 470 -0.11 -8.58 47.42
CA PHE A 470 0.12 -7.41 48.28
C PHE A 470 -1.02 -6.39 48.33
N ALA A 471 -2.03 -6.48 47.47
CA ALA A 471 -3.13 -5.52 47.40
C ALA A 471 -4.36 -5.91 48.26
N VAL A 472 -4.15 -6.24 49.54
CA VAL A 472 -5.26 -6.24 50.51
C VAL A 472 -5.06 -5.04 51.43
N PRO A 473 -5.89 -3.97 51.32
CA PRO A 473 -5.92 -2.95 52.35
C PRO A 473 -6.53 -3.61 53.59
N SER A 474 -5.71 -3.83 54.62
CA SER A 474 -6.24 -4.23 55.91
C SER A 474 -7.12 -3.10 56.42
N ALA A 475 -8.41 -3.37 56.57
CA ALA A 475 -9.42 -2.45 57.09
C ALA A 475 -9.25 -2.25 58.61
N ASP A 476 -8.07 -1.78 59.03
CA ASP A 476 -7.64 -1.75 60.43
C ASP A 476 -7.51 -0.31 60.99
N GLY A 477 -8.32 0.61 60.46
CA GLY A 477 -8.41 1.98 60.97
C GLY A 477 -8.89 2.07 62.43
N GLY A 478 -9.54 1.02 62.95
CA GLY A 478 -9.96 0.93 64.35
C GLY A 478 -8.80 0.73 65.32
N SER A 479 -7.81 -0.10 64.97
CA SER A 479 -6.73 -0.47 65.89
C SER A 479 -5.79 0.70 66.22
N MET A 480 -5.54 1.61 65.27
CA MET A 480 -4.64 2.75 65.50
C MET A 480 -5.32 3.85 66.33
N GLN A 481 -6.63 4.04 66.16
CA GLN A 481 -7.41 4.98 66.96
C GLN A 481 -7.60 4.48 68.39
N GLU A 482 -7.79 3.16 68.58
CA GLU A 482 -7.79 2.53 69.90
C GLU A 482 -6.44 2.67 70.62
N LEU A 483 -5.31 2.49 69.92
CA LEU A 483 -3.96 2.73 70.46
C LEU A 483 -3.73 4.18 70.89
N ARG A 484 -4.30 5.15 70.16
CA ARG A 484 -4.27 6.56 70.57
C ARG A 484 -5.15 6.83 71.76
N GLU A 485 -6.37 6.31 71.77
CA GLU A 485 -7.32 6.54 72.86
C GLU A 485 -6.81 5.91 74.17
N THR A 486 -6.18 4.76 74.09
CA THR A 486 -5.57 4.08 75.25
C THR A 486 -4.35 4.84 75.76
N ALA A 487 -3.40 5.17 74.90
CA ALA A 487 -2.24 5.99 75.27
C ALA A 487 -2.63 7.38 75.78
N TRP A 488 -3.63 8.03 75.16
CA TRP A 488 -4.16 9.32 75.59
C TRP A 488 -4.87 9.21 76.93
N ARG A 489 -5.67 8.15 77.17
CA ARG A 489 -6.23 7.89 78.49
C ARG A 489 -5.13 7.70 79.52
N LEU A 490 -4.08 6.94 79.24
CA LEU A 490 -2.99 6.71 80.19
C LEU A 490 -2.12 7.96 80.46
N THR A 491 -1.94 8.86 79.48
CA THR A 491 -1.16 10.10 79.66
C THR A 491 -1.98 11.31 80.12
N SER A 492 -3.29 11.31 79.83
CA SER A 492 -4.20 12.44 80.12
C SER A 492 -5.16 12.15 81.26
N ASP A 493 -5.14 10.94 81.86
CA ASP A 493 -6.03 10.61 82.96
C ASP A 493 -5.89 11.67 84.05
N SER A 494 -6.99 12.34 84.39
CA SER A 494 -7.00 13.25 85.53
C SER A 494 -6.70 12.47 86.80
N THR A 495 -7.01 11.18 86.84
CA THR A 495 -6.63 10.29 87.95
C THR A 495 -5.14 9.94 87.95
N PHE A 496 -4.48 9.87 86.78
CA PHE A 496 -3.03 9.70 86.63
C PHE A 496 -2.30 10.93 87.14
N ARG A 497 -2.71 12.12 86.68
CA ARG A 497 -2.18 13.38 87.21
C ARG A 497 -2.57 13.58 88.66
N GLU A 498 -3.80 13.33 89.09
CA GLU A 498 -4.20 13.45 90.51
C GLU A 498 -3.52 12.42 91.40
N SER A 499 -3.23 11.21 90.94
CA SER A 499 -2.45 10.20 91.66
C SER A 499 -1.01 10.66 91.84
N VAL A 500 -0.35 11.05 90.74
CA VAL A 500 1.00 11.62 90.77
C VAL A 500 1.04 12.92 91.57
N TYR A 501 0.04 13.81 91.45
CA TYR A 501 -0.09 15.03 92.24
C TYR A 501 -0.47 14.75 93.69
N LYS A 502 -1.18 13.67 94.02
CA LYS A 502 -1.44 13.26 95.42
C LYS A 502 -0.15 12.74 96.05
N ILE A 503 0.65 11.98 95.32
CA ILE A 503 2.00 11.54 95.73
C ILE A 503 2.91 12.77 95.94
N ILE A 504 2.90 13.74 95.01
CA ILE A 504 3.65 15.01 95.13
C ILE A 504 3.09 15.91 96.26
N ALA A 505 1.78 15.98 96.47
CA ALA A 505 1.14 16.83 97.49
C ALA A 505 1.32 16.25 98.91
N ARG A 506 1.41 14.92 99.05
CA ARG A 506 1.80 14.24 100.30
C ARG A 506 3.22 14.67 100.72
N LYS A 507 4.12 14.90 99.77
CA LYS A 507 5.47 15.45 100.02
C LYS A 507 5.46 16.91 100.50
N ASP A 508 4.61 17.77 99.93
CA ASP A 508 4.50 19.17 100.39
C ASP A 508 3.85 19.28 101.78
N ALA A 509 3.00 18.31 102.16
CA ALA A 509 2.45 18.21 103.50
C ALA A 509 3.50 17.75 104.54
N MET A 510 4.35 16.78 104.19
CA MET A 510 5.45 16.32 105.07
C MET A 510 6.59 17.35 105.19
N HIS A 511 6.89 18.12 104.15
CA HIS A 511 7.87 19.22 104.24
C HIS A 511 7.37 20.43 105.05
N LYS A 512 6.05 20.59 105.23
CA LYS A 512 5.46 21.66 106.06
C LYS A 512 5.41 21.34 107.55
N THR A 513 5.61 20.07 107.93
CA THR A 513 5.67 19.63 109.33
C THR A 513 7.08 19.68 109.93
N GLU A 514 8.11 20.06 109.16
CA GLU A 514 9.50 20.25 109.62
C GLU A 514 9.99 21.72 109.53
N GLY A 515 9.08 22.69 109.65
CA GLY A 515 9.38 24.13 109.63
C GLY A 515 9.25 24.81 110.98
#